data_AF-A0A1I4ZSX5-F1
#
_entry.id   AF-A0A1I4ZSX5-F1
#
_cell.length_a   1.000
_cell.length_b   1.000
_cell.length_c   1.000
_cell.angle_alpha   90.00
_cell.angle_beta   90.00
_cell.angle_gamma   90.00
#
_symmetry.space_group_name_H-M   'P 1'
#
loop_
_entity.id
_entity.type
_entity.pdbx_description
1 polymer ?
#
loop_
_entity_poly.entity_id
_entity_poly.type
_entity_poly.pdbx_seq_one_letter_code
_entity_poly.pdbx_strand_id
1 'polypeptide(L)'
;MKKIALLFSIIISSVSFAQTVNDVPIKDINVDYVQIIGTGRGLSTKLNVRLDFGQDTKSFSLKNGLKIKDERGIAVKFNSMMDALNFMSSNGFDFQFAYTSKENDDDAIYYILKKRK
;
A
#
# COMPACT_ATOMS: atom_id res chain seq x y z
N MET A 1 37.46 4.21 -23.23
CA MET A 1 36.04 4.52 -23.45
C MET A 1 35.10 3.36 -23.09
N LYS A 2 35.31 2.13 -23.61
CA LYS A 2 34.45 0.96 -23.27
C LYS A 2 34.42 0.60 -21.77
N LYS A 3 35.54 0.76 -21.05
CA LYS A 3 35.64 0.52 -19.59
C LYS A 3 34.87 1.54 -18.76
N ILE A 4 34.75 2.79 -19.23
CA ILE A 4 34.01 3.87 -18.55
C ILE A 4 32.50 3.66 -18.71
N ALA A 5 32.07 3.22 -19.89
CA ALA A 5 30.67 2.84 -20.13
C ALA A 5 30.21 1.68 -19.24
N LEU A 6 31.09 0.70 -18.98
CA LEU A 6 30.78 -0.43 -18.10
C LEU A 6 30.62 0.01 -16.62
N LEU A 7 31.45 0.95 -16.16
CA LEU A 7 31.33 1.53 -14.81
C LEU A 7 30.03 2.32 -14.62
N PHE A 8 29.57 3.02 -15.66
CA PHE A 8 28.31 3.77 -15.60
C PHE A 8 27.08 2.85 -15.52
N SER A 9 27.16 1.65 -16.11
CA SER A 9 26.06 0.67 -16.09
C SER A 9 25.83 0.02 -14.72
N ILE A 10 26.85 -0.03 -13.85
CA ILE A 10 26.74 -0.64 -12.52
C ILE A 10 26.05 0.32 -11.54
N ILE A 11 26.26 1.62 -11.68
CA ILE A 11 25.72 2.64 -10.76
C ILE A 11 24.19 2.80 -10.89
N ILE A 12 23.63 2.48 -12.06
CA ILE A 12 22.18 2.58 -12.31
C ILE A 12 21.37 1.43 -11.69
N SER A 13 22.02 0.34 -11.28
CA SER A 13 21.33 -0.85 -10.75
C SER A 13 20.87 -0.73 -9.29
N SER A 14 21.21 0.37 -8.59
CA SER A 14 21.04 0.49 -7.14
C SER A 14 19.75 1.17 -6.68
N VAL A 15 18.88 1.63 -7.57
CA VAL A 15 17.59 2.25 -7.20
C VAL A 15 16.52 1.18 -7.01
N SER A 16 16.64 0.40 -5.94
CA SER A 16 15.54 -0.45 -5.47
C SER A 16 14.57 0.40 -4.67
N PHE A 17 13.42 0.70 -5.27
CA PHE A 17 12.42 1.54 -4.64
C PHE A 17 11.68 0.77 -3.53
N ALA A 18 11.86 1.15 -2.27
CA ALA A 18 11.21 0.48 -1.14
C ALA A 18 10.09 1.37 -0.56
N GLN A 19 8.85 0.88 -0.62
CA GLN A 19 7.67 1.56 -0.06
C GLN A 19 7.62 1.36 1.46
N THR A 20 7.15 2.38 2.20
CA THR A 20 7.05 2.32 3.67
C THR A 20 5.63 2.59 4.18
N VAL A 21 5.28 1.97 5.31
CA VAL A 21 4.12 2.27 6.13
C VAL A 21 4.65 2.81 7.44
N ASN A 22 4.37 4.09 7.74
CA ASN A 22 4.86 4.75 8.95
C ASN A 22 6.38 4.57 9.14
N ASP A 23 7.14 4.81 8.07
CA ASP A 23 8.62 4.71 8.03
C ASP A 23 9.18 3.28 8.17
N VAL A 24 8.32 2.25 8.25
CA VAL A 24 8.70 0.83 8.19
C VAL A 24 8.50 0.34 6.75
N PRO A 25 9.52 -0.21 6.07
CA PRO A 25 9.34 -0.78 4.74
C PRO A 25 8.23 -1.83 4.74
N ILE A 26 7.42 -1.91 3.68
CA ILE A 26 6.26 -2.81 3.64
C ILE A 26 6.65 -4.27 3.88
N LYS A 27 7.80 -4.69 3.34
CA LYS A 27 8.42 -6.00 3.59
C LYS A 27 8.67 -6.28 5.09
N ASP A 28 8.98 -5.24 5.85
CA ASP A 28 9.37 -5.29 7.26
C ASP A 28 8.17 -5.06 8.19
N ILE A 29 6.97 -4.83 7.65
CA ILE A 29 5.74 -4.82 8.45
C ILE A 29 5.51 -6.24 8.95
N ASN A 30 5.62 -6.40 10.26
CA ASN A 30 5.41 -7.66 10.96
C ASN A 30 3.92 -7.87 11.28
N VAL A 31 3.09 -8.01 10.24
CA VAL A 31 1.67 -8.36 10.36
C VAL A 31 1.34 -9.50 9.41
N ASP A 32 0.49 -10.42 9.86
CA ASP A 32 0.08 -11.58 9.07
C ASP A 32 -1.00 -11.24 8.05
N TYR A 33 -1.82 -10.23 8.33
CA TYR A 33 -2.98 -9.85 7.54
C TYR A 33 -3.06 -8.35 7.33
N VAL A 34 -3.57 -7.96 6.16
CA VAL A 34 -3.82 -6.56 5.78
C VAL A 34 -5.18 -6.49 5.09
N GLN A 35 -5.89 -5.40 5.32
CA GLN A 35 -7.15 -5.10 4.66
C GLN A 35 -6.98 -3.94 3.67
N ILE A 36 -7.48 -4.11 2.44
CA ILE A 36 -7.70 -3.03 1.49
C ILE A 36 -9.15 -2.60 1.60
N ILE A 37 -9.39 -1.31 1.83
CA ILE A 37 -10.73 -0.72 1.99
C ILE A 37 -10.96 0.26 0.84
N GLY A 38 -11.97 -0.02 0.03
CA GLY A 38 -12.46 0.84 -1.03
C GLY A 38 -13.79 1.48 -0.65
N THR A 39 -13.88 2.81 -0.67
CA THR A 39 -15.15 3.53 -0.49
C THR A 39 -15.44 4.46 -1.66
N GLY A 40 -16.71 4.72 -1.94
CA GLY A 40 -17.12 5.71 -2.95
C GLY A 40 -16.64 7.12 -2.60
N ARG A 41 -16.36 7.95 -3.61
CA ARG A 41 -16.14 9.40 -3.43
C ARG A 41 -17.38 10.18 -3.84
N GLY A 42 -18.48 10.01 -3.11
CA GLY A 42 -19.75 10.65 -3.42
C GLY A 42 -20.20 10.39 -4.87
N LEU A 43 -20.30 11.44 -5.69
CA LEU A 43 -20.73 11.36 -7.09
C LEU A 43 -19.64 10.96 -8.10
N SER A 44 -18.41 10.67 -7.65
CA SER A 44 -17.32 10.27 -8.53
C SER A 44 -17.30 8.75 -8.75
N THR A 45 -16.93 8.32 -9.96
CA THR A 45 -16.58 6.92 -10.25
C THR A 45 -15.24 6.50 -9.61
N LYS A 46 -14.51 7.42 -9.00
CA LYS A 46 -13.24 7.15 -8.32
C LYS A 46 -13.49 6.62 -6.92
N LEU A 47 -12.81 5.54 -6.57
CA LEU A 47 -12.78 5.00 -5.20
C LEU A 47 -11.71 5.71 -4.37
N ASN A 48 -11.99 5.86 -3.07
CA ASN A 48 -10.97 6.09 -2.06
C ASN A 48 -10.45 4.72 -1.61
N VAL A 49 -9.14 4.52 -1.69
CA VAL A 49 -8.52 3.25 -1.31
C VAL A 49 -7.58 3.48 -0.13
N ARG A 50 -7.79 2.71 0.93
CA ARG A 50 -7.01 2.75 2.19
C ARG A 50 -6.51 1.35 2.51
N LEU A 51 -5.35 1.26 3.15
CA LEU A 51 -4.86 0.00 3.71
C LEU A 51 -4.90 0.05 5.24
N ASP A 52 -5.36 -1.04 5.85
CA ASP A 52 -5.36 -1.25 7.30
C ASP A 52 -4.46 -2.44 7.67
N PHE A 53 -3.47 -2.17 8.50
CA PHE A 53 -2.46 -3.12 8.97
C PHE A 53 -2.70 -3.53 10.44
N GLY A 54 -3.77 -3.09 11.09
CA GLY A 54 -4.12 -3.49 12.45
C GLY A 54 -3.22 -2.93 13.56
N GLN A 55 -2.44 -1.87 13.30
CA GLN A 55 -1.57 -1.25 14.30
C GLN A 55 -2.33 -0.23 15.18
N ASP A 56 -2.13 -0.32 16.51
CA ASP A 56 -2.83 0.50 17.50
C ASP A 56 -2.42 1.99 17.38
N THR A 57 -3.41 2.88 17.26
CA THR A 57 -3.23 4.28 16.86
C THR A 57 -2.97 5.24 18.02
N LYS A 58 -2.54 4.73 19.18
CA LYS A 58 -2.44 5.49 20.44
C LYS A 58 -1.46 6.68 20.42
N SER A 59 -0.65 6.85 19.39
CA SER A 59 0.16 8.06 19.22
C SER A 59 -0.64 9.13 18.46
N PHE A 60 -0.88 10.26 19.12
CA PHE A 60 -1.72 11.42 18.76
C PHE A 60 -1.51 12.00 17.34
N SER A 61 -0.45 11.59 16.61
CA SER A 61 -0.21 11.91 15.18
C SER A 61 -1.01 11.04 14.19
N LEU A 62 -1.72 10.00 14.64
CA LEU A 62 -2.40 9.01 13.77
C LEU A 62 -3.82 9.34 13.33
N LYS A 63 -4.35 10.54 13.60
CA LYS A 63 -5.70 10.94 13.13
C LYS A 63 -5.88 10.91 11.60
N ASN A 64 -4.80 10.75 10.84
CA ASN A 64 -4.82 10.77 9.37
C ASN A 64 -4.86 9.39 8.69
N GLY A 65 -5.05 8.30 9.44
CA GLY A 65 -5.05 6.95 8.90
C GLY A 65 -3.66 6.48 8.49
N LEU A 66 -3.49 5.17 8.36
CA LEU A 66 -2.25 4.49 7.94
C LEU A 66 -1.95 4.86 6.48
N LYS A 67 -1.39 6.05 6.25
CA LYS A 67 -1.00 6.53 4.93
C LYS A 67 0.33 5.87 4.59
N ILE A 68 0.28 4.90 3.69
CA ILE A 68 1.48 4.39 3.01
C ILE A 68 2.15 5.58 2.35
N LYS A 69 3.44 5.78 2.60
CA LYS A 69 4.21 6.85 1.98
C LYS A 69 5.20 6.25 1.00
N ASP A 70 5.32 6.89 -0.15
CA ASP A 70 6.44 6.66 -1.04
C ASP A 70 7.73 7.22 -0.43
N GLU A 71 8.84 7.05 -1.14
CA GLU A 71 10.18 7.47 -0.71
C GLU A 71 10.33 8.96 -0.44
N ARG A 72 9.40 9.77 -0.98
CA ARG A 72 9.39 11.22 -0.82
C ARG A 72 8.49 11.63 0.35
N GLY A 73 8.00 10.65 1.12
CA GLY A 73 7.05 10.87 2.20
C GLY A 73 5.63 11.18 1.70
N ILE A 74 5.35 11.01 0.41
CA ILE A 74 4.05 11.34 -0.19
C ILE A 74 3.13 10.14 -0.04
N ALA A 75 1.90 10.38 0.40
CA ALA A 75 0.90 9.32 0.50
C ALA A 75 0.66 8.64 -0.85
N VAL A 76 0.85 7.32 -0.93
CA VAL A 76 0.58 6.51 -2.12
C VAL A 76 -0.90 6.62 -2.44
N LYS A 77 -1.21 7.07 -3.67
CA LYS A 77 -2.57 7.15 -4.18
C LYS A 77 -2.79 6.01 -5.16
N PHE A 78 -3.68 5.09 -4.80
CA PHE A 78 -4.13 4.04 -5.72
C PHE A 78 -5.22 4.58 -6.65
N ASN A 79 -5.14 4.18 -7.93
CA ASN A 79 -6.14 4.55 -8.93
C ASN A 79 -7.41 3.69 -8.84
N SER A 80 -7.28 2.46 -8.33
CA SER A 80 -8.38 1.51 -8.16
C SER A 80 -8.08 0.50 -7.04
N MET A 81 -9.08 -0.30 -6.67
CA MET A 81 -8.88 -1.45 -5.77
C MET A 81 -7.89 -2.47 -6.33
N MET A 82 -7.88 -2.67 -7.65
CA MET A 82 -6.96 -3.60 -8.31
C MET A 82 -5.52 -3.06 -8.32
N ASP A 83 -5.34 -1.75 -8.41
CA ASP A 83 -4.03 -1.10 -8.30
C ASP A 83 -3.41 -1.38 -6.92
N ALA A 84 -4.21 -1.21 -5.86
CA ALA A 84 -3.80 -1.57 -4.50
C ALA A 84 -3.55 -3.08 -4.33
N LEU A 85 -4.38 -3.93 -4.93
CA LEU A 85 -4.21 -5.38 -4.86
C LEU A 85 -2.91 -5.83 -5.55
N ASN A 86 -2.62 -5.30 -6.73
CA ASN A 86 -1.38 -5.59 -7.46
C ASN A 86 -0.15 -5.13 -6.69
N PHE A 87 -0.22 -3.93 -6.11
CA PHE A 87 0.81 -3.39 -5.23
C PHE A 87 1.08 -4.29 -4.02
N MET A 88 0.03 -4.78 -3.36
CA MET A 88 0.20 -5.67 -2.20
C MET A 88 0.72 -7.05 -2.61
N SER A 89 0.27 -7.57 -3.75
CA SER A 89 0.78 -8.81 -4.34
C SER A 89 2.27 -8.73 -4.62
N SER A 90 2.75 -7.64 -5.25
CA SER A 90 4.18 -7.41 -5.48
C SER A 90 4.98 -7.27 -4.19
N ASN A 91 4.33 -6.86 -3.09
CA ASN A 91 4.94 -6.70 -1.77
C ASN A 91 4.74 -7.92 -0.84
N GLY A 92 4.42 -9.09 -1.40
CA GLY A 92 4.44 -10.34 -0.63
C GLY A 92 3.13 -10.68 0.07
N PHE A 93 1.99 -10.16 -0.39
CA PHE A 93 0.68 -10.50 0.18
C PHE A 93 -0.23 -11.21 -0.83
N ASP A 94 -0.86 -12.30 -0.41
CA ASP A 94 -1.81 -13.06 -1.22
C ASP A 94 -3.24 -12.70 -0.88
N PHE A 95 -4.06 -12.48 -1.91
CA PHE A 95 -5.51 -12.32 -1.78
C PHE A 95 -6.14 -13.55 -1.11
N GLN A 96 -7.01 -13.32 -0.13
CA GLN A 96 -7.73 -14.39 0.57
C GLN A 96 -9.23 -14.34 0.26
N PHE A 97 -9.85 -13.19 0.48
CA PHE A 97 -11.28 -13.02 0.22
C PHE A 97 -11.67 -11.56 0.09
N ALA A 98 -12.86 -11.33 -0.47
CA ALA A 98 -13.47 -10.02 -0.60
C ALA A 98 -14.92 -10.04 -0.10
N TYR A 99 -15.39 -8.91 0.43
CA TYR A 99 -16.78 -8.71 0.82
C TYR A 99 -17.17 -7.24 0.72
N THR A 100 -18.47 -6.96 0.76
CA THR A 100 -19.02 -5.61 0.79
C THR A 100 -19.76 -5.37 2.10
N SER A 101 -19.69 -4.14 2.62
CA SER A 101 -20.47 -3.68 3.77
C SER A 101 -20.84 -2.22 3.58
N LYS A 102 -21.68 -1.69 4.46
CA LYS A 102 -21.90 -0.24 4.56
C LYS A 102 -20.99 0.38 5.62
N GLU A 103 -20.37 1.51 5.30
CA GLU A 103 -19.60 2.35 6.23
C GLU A 103 -20.19 3.76 6.18
N ASN A 104 -20.87 4.20 7.25
CA ASN A 104 -21.56 5.50 7.31
C ASN A 104 -22.53 5.75 6.13
N ASP A 105 -23.41 4.79 5.86
CA ASP A 105 -24.40 4.78 4.75
C ASP A 105 -23.85 4.63 3.32
N ASP A 106 -22.53 4.70 3.13
CA ASP A 106 -21.86 4.45 1.85
C ASP A 106 -21.50 2.98 1.66
N ASP A 107 -21.58 2.49 0.41
CA ASP A 107 -21.10 1.17 0.04
C ASP A 107 -19.56 1.12 0.11
N ALA A 108 -19.06 0.08 0.77
CA ALA A 108 -17.64 -0.18 0.96
C ALA A 108 -17.29 -1.60 0.51
N ILE A 109 -16.13 -1.72 -0.14
CA ILE A 109 -15.55 -2.97 -0.63
C ILE A 109 -14.28 -3.26 0.16
N TYR A 110 -14.16 -4.48 0.67
CA TYR A 110 -13.05 -4.90 1.53
C TYR A 110 -12.36 -6.10 0.91
N TYR A 111 -11.02 -6.04 0.76
CA TYR A 111 -10.20 -7.20 0.42
C TYR A 111 -9.31 -7.57 1.61
N ILE A 112 -9.30 -8.85 1.98
CA ILE A 112 -8.38 -9.38 2.98
C ILE A 112 -7.24 -10.09 2.28
N LEU A 113 -6.03 -9.73 2.68
CA LEU A 113 -4.80 -10.29 2.18
C LEU A 113 -3.99 -10.88 3.32
N LYS A 114 -3.21 -11.91 3.02
CA LYS A 114 -2.33 -12.61 3.96
C LYS A 114 -0.90 -12.53 3.48
N LYS A 115 0.04 -12.29 4.40
CA LYS A 115 1.47 -12.29 4.07
C LYS A 115 1.92 -13.68 3.60
N ARG A 116 2.66 -13.74 2.49
CA ARG A 116 3.35 -14.94 2.02
C ARG A 116 4.42 -15.32 3.03
N LYS A 117 4.44 -16.61 3.41
CA LYS A 117 5.46 -17.18 4.29
C LYS A 117 6.79 -17.33 3.56
#